data_AF-A0A026W0J2-F1
#
_entry.id   AF-A0A026W0J2-F1
#
_cell.length_a   1.000
_cell.length_b   1.000
_cell.length_c   1.000
_cell.angle_alpha   90.00
_cell.angle_beta   90.00
_cell.angle_gamma   90.00
#
_symmetry.space_group_name_H-M   'P 1'
#
loop_
_entity.id
_entity.type
_entity.pdbx_description
1 polymer ?
#
loop_
_entity_poly.entity_id
_entity_poly.type
_entity_poly.pdbx_seq_one_letter_code
_entity_poly.pdbx_strand_id
1 'polypeptide(L)'
;MAIETFIFFDLETTGLIEGKIMPRIMELALVAVTRKSIYSSNRNSPPRVLHKLVIPVNPQKIVSSKVEYLTKLSNEDLQLLQPFNCDIYELIMRFLQRLIPPVCFAAHNGNGFDYPIFLWELACINKVLNNEILCIDTWKMFQDFFKKENLESRVIQDLLNDEYNDVLSVLNVDVITKEIKDVTTSESCHENVVTSQSTVTLYNGSSKIINKGKYDTKGKYGDSTAERSMKHAKQRANERTPESQIIRTHNVFVDRPLKSNPRKRLDFESAEKPASLKLSAIYEHMFSSNLPNQHSAEADCLAMIRCVNNIADFFLSWSDNHAIPLSRCKKT
;
A
#
# COMPACT_ATOMS: atom_id res chain seq x y z
N MET A 1 27.79 2.61 2.94
CA MET A 1 27.45 2.90 4.35
C MET A 1 26.02 2.48 4.54
N ALA A 2 25.67 1.75 5.60
CA ALA A 2 24.30 1.32 5.83
C ALA A 2 23.54 2.39 6.63
N ILE A 3 22.35 2.78 6.18
CA ILE A 3 21.47 3.69 6.90
C ILE A 3 20.76 2.92 8.01
N GLU A 4 20.80 3.46 9.23
CA GLU A 4 20.21 2.83 10.42
C GLU A 4 18.83 3.37 10.77
N THR A 5 18.56 4.66 10.51
CA THR A 5 17.24 5.26 10.74
C THR A 5 16.77 6.02 9.51
N PHE A 6 15.53 5.72 9.10
CA PHE A 6 14.83 6.47 8.05
C PHE A 6 13.81 7.39 8.68
N ILE A 7 13.72 8.63 8.20
CA ILE A 7 12.71 9.61 8.57
C ILE A 7 11.83 9.83 7.36
N PHE A 8 10.62 9.30 7.40
CA PHE A 8 9.61 9.62 6.41
C PHE A 8 9.15 11.05 6.65
N PHE A 9 9.23 11.85 5.60
CA PHE A 9 9.10 13.30 5.66
C PHE A 9 8.12 13.77 4.61
N ASP A 10 7.17 14.60 5.02
CA ASP A 10 6.15 15.16 4.15
C ASP A 10 5.75 16.55 4.66
N LEU A 11 5.34 17.42 3.73
CA LEU A 11 4.93 18.80 3.99
C LEU A 11 3.57 19.11 3.35
N GLU A 12 2.67 19.66 4.16
CA GLU A 12 1.54 20.43 3.62
C GLU A 12 1.96 21.89 3.47
N THR A 13 1.68 22.47 2.31
CA THR A 13 2.13 23.82 1.97
C THR A 13 1.04 24.65 1.31
N THR A 14 1.22 25.97 1.35
CA THR A 14 0.29 26.95 0.75
C THR A 14 0.12 26.85 -0.76
N GLY A 15 0.87 25.99 -1.46
CA GLY A 15 0.79 25.83 -2.91
C GLY A 15 1.96 25.03 -3.50
N LEU A 16 2.14 25.10 -4.82
CA LEU A 16 3.26 24.47 -5.50
C LEU A 16 4.46 25.44 -5.60
N ILE A 17 5.63 24.89 -5.95
CA ILE A 17 6.79 25.73 -6.27
C ILE A 17 6.59 26.35 -7.66
N GLU A 18 6.59 27.68 -7.73
CA GLU A 18 6.35 28.45 -8.95
C GLU A 18 7.61 29.25 -9.34
N GLY A 19 8.43 28.67 -10.22
CA GLY A 19 9.72 29.26 -10.61
C GLY A 19 10.64 29.43 -9.39
N LYS A 20 10.89 30.68 -9.00
CA LYS A 20 11.69 31.06 -7.82
C LYS A 20 10.87 31.29 -6.55
N ILE A 21 9.53 31.25 -6.65
CA ILE A 21 8.63 31.49 -5.52
C ILE A 21 8.41 30.16 -4.80
N MET A 22 8.83 30.10 -3.55
CA MET A 22 8.58 28.96 -2.67
C MET A 22 7.24 29.13 -1.95
N PRO A 23 6.41 28.07 -1.86
CA PRO A 23 5.27 28.06 -0.97
C PRO A 23 5.74 28.03 0.49
N ARG A 24 4.88 28.49 1.40
CA ARG A 24 5.09 28.41 2.86
C ARG A 24 4.58 27.09 3.41
N ILE A 25 5.26 26.55 4.42
CA ILE A 25 4.83 25.33 5.15
C ILE A 25 3.60 25.66 6.00
N MET A 26 2.66 24.71 6.08
CA MET A 26 1.46 24.74 6.93
C MET A 26 1.46 23.59 7.94
N GLU A 27 1.96 22.41 7.55
CA GLU A 27 2.18 21.27 8.43
C GLU A 27 3.46 20.55 7.99
N LEU A 28 4.25 20.08 8.95
CA LEU A 28 5.40 19.22 8.69
C LEU A 28 5.29 17.93 9.51
N ALA A 29 5.61 16.79 8.90
CA ALA A 29 5.64 15.51 9.58
C ALA A 29 7.00 14.82 9.41
N LEU A 30 7.54 14.34 10.54
CA LEU A 30 8.71 13.47 10.59
C LEU A 30 8.29 12.18 11.30
N VAL A 31 8.26 11.07 10.56
CA VAL A 31 8.00 9.74 11.11
C VAL A 31 9.23 8.87 10.95
N ALA A 32 9.99 8.70 12.03
CA ALA A 32 11.23 7.95 12.03
C ALA A 32 11.03 6.47 12.39
N VAL A 33 11.75 5.61 11.69
CA VAL A 33 11.72 4.16 11.82
C VAL A 33 13.12 3.58 11.62
N THR A 34 13.50 2.59 12.43
CA THR A 34 14.80 1.94 12.29
C THR A 34 14.81 0.97 11.11
N ARG A 35 15.99 0.77 10.51
CA ARG A 35 16.25 -0.27 9.49
C ARG A 35 15.72 -1.63 9.94
N LYS A 36 16.05 -2.02 11.18
CA LYS A 36 15.60 -3.28 11.78
C LYS A 36 14.08 -3.38 11.81
N SER A 37 13.39 -2.30 12.17
CA SER A 37 11.94 -2.25 12.21
C SER A 37 11.30 -2.36 10.82
N ILE A 38 11.87 -1.75 9.79
CA ILE A 38 11.41 -1.92 8.40
C ILE A 38 11.53 -3.40 7.99
N TYR A 39 12.71 -4.01 8.22
CA TYR A 39 12.97 -5.40 7.84
C TYR A 39 12.11 -6.42 8.62
N SER A 40 11.90 -6.17 9.91
CA SER A 40 11.22 -7.12 10.81
C SER A 40 9.70 -7.00 10.81
N SER A 41 9.14 -5.98 10.15
CA SER A 41 7.69 -5.76 10.17
C SER A 41 6.96 -6.69 9.23
N ASN A 42 5.76 -7.11 9.62
CA ASN A 42 4.86 -7.81 8.71
C ASN A 42 4.57 -6.88 7.52
N ARG A 43 4.79 -7.37 6.29
CA ARG A 43 4.64 -6.62 5.03
C ARG A 43 3.29 -5.91 4.88
N ASN A 44 2.28 -6.34 5.63
CA ASN A 44 0.92 -5.79 5.58
C ASN A 44 0.60 -4.71 6.63
N SER A 45 1.54 -4.37 7.52
CA SER A 45 1.32 -3.37 8.58
C SER A 45 2.55 -2.47 8.79
N PRO A 46 2.36 -1.20 9.18
CA PRO A 46 3.47 -0.34 9.55
C PRO A 46 4.16 -0.85 10.82
N PRO A 47 5.47 -0.54 11.02
CA PRO A 47 6.20 -0.97 12.20
C PRO A 47 5.62 -0.34 13.47
N ARG A 48 5.61 -1.10 14.58
CA ARG A 48 5.03 -0.62 15.85
C ARG A 48 5.87 0.46 16.53
N VAL A 49 7.19 0.39 16.39
CA VAL A 49 8.14 1.30 17.03
C VAL A 49 8.46 2.42 16.04
N LEU A 50 7.88 3.59 16.30
CA LEU A 50 8.03 4.80 15.48
C LEU A 50 8.30 5.98 16.41
N HIS A 51 9.13 6.92 15.94
CA HIS A 51 9.19 8.26 16.50
C HIS A 51 8.39 9.18 15.59
N LYS A 52 7.53 10.03 16.16
CA LYS A 52 6.70 10.94 15.37
C LYS A 52 6.84 12.36 15.90
N LEU A 53 7.00 13.30 14.97
CA LEU A 53 6.92 14.72 15.21
C LEU A 53 6.06 15.32 14.10
N VAL A 54 4.90 15.87 14.46
CA VAL A 54 3.96 16.52 13.55
C VAL A 54 3.71 17.91 14.08
N ILE A 55 3.99 18.93 13.27
CA ILE A 55 3.92 20.33 13.70
C ILE A 55 3.13 21.13 12.67
N PRO A 56 1.90 21.57 13.00
CA PRO A 56 1.22 22.59 12.23
C PRO A 56 1.85 23.96 12.53
N VAL A 57 1.97 24.81 11.51
CA VAL A 57 2.62 26.11 11.59
C VAL A 57 1.80 27.17 10.87
N ASN A 58 1.90 28.42 11.34
CA ASN A 58 1.30 29.53 10.63
C ASN A 58 2.15 29.89 9.40
N PRO A 59 1.63 29.78 8.16
CA PRO A 59 2.40 30.07 6.95
C PRO A 59 2.70 31.57 6.76
N GLN A 60 2.09 32.46 7.55
CA GLN A 60 2.11 33.92 7.39
C GLN A 60 1.73 34.36 5.98
N LYS A 61 0.84 33.59 5.36
CA LYS A 61 0.33 33.80 4.00
C LYS A 61 -1.09 33.24 3.95
N ILE A 62 -1.99 33.94 3.28
CA ILE A 62 -3.37 33.48 3.12
C ILE A 62 -3.37 32.15 2.34
N VAL A 63 -4.00 31.13 2.92
CA VAL A 63 -4.23 29.84 2.28
C VAL A 63 -5.40 29.98 1.31
N SER A 64 -5.22 29.51 0.07
CA SER A 64 -6.29 29.55 -0.93
C SER A 64 -7.36 28.48 -0.63
N SER A 65 -8.62 28.75 -0.96
CA SER A 65 -9.72 27.79 -0.72
C SER A 65 -9.49 26.42 -1.36
N LYS A 66 -8.74 26.35 -2.47
CA LYS A 66 -8.36 25.06 -3.08
C LYS A 66 -7.41 24.26 -2.18
N VAL A 67 -6.44 24.93 -1.57
CA VAL A 67 -5.46 24.31 -0.68
C VAL A 67 -6.12 23.92 0.64
N GLU A 68 -6.97 24.78 1.21
CA GLU A 68 -7.78 24.43 2.39
C GLU A 68 -8.66 23.21 2.13
N TYR A 69 -9.29 23.15 0.94
CA TYR A 69 -10.11 22.00 0.56
C TYR A 69 -9.29 20.69 0.49
N LEU A 70 -8.06 20.73 -0.02
CA LEU A 70 -7.21 19.55 -0.14
C LEU A 70 -6.68 19.12 1.23
N THR A 71 -6.01 20.04 1.94
CA THR A 71 -5.25 19.77 3.17
C THR A 71 -6.10 19.75 4.43
N LYS A 72 -7.32 20.28 4.36
CA LYS A 72 -8.20 20.51 5.52
C LYS A 72 -7.64 21.44 6.59
N LEU A 73 -6.61 22.23 6.25
CA LEU A 73 -6.06 23.28 7.09
C LEU A 73 -6.61 24.63 6.62
N SER A 74 -7.44 25.27 7.45
CA SER A 74 -8.01 26.59 7.15
C SER A 74 -7.13 27.74 7.67
N ASN A 75 -7.33 28.94 7.14
CA ASN A 75 -6.69 30.14 7.68
C ASN A 75 -7.01 30.35 9.17
N GLU A 76 -8.23 30.06 9.60
CA GLU A 76 -8.67 30.16 11.00
C GLU A 76 -7.91 29.19 11.92
N ASP A 77 -7.70 27.95 11.46
CA ASP A 77 -6.95 26.93 12.22
C ASP A 77 -5.49 27.36 12.45
N LEU A 78 -4.89 27.97 11.43
CA LEU A 78 -3.47 28.28 11.42
C LEU A 78 -3.14 29.67 12.01
N GLN A 79 -4.11 30.57 12.12
CA GLN A 79 -3.88 31.98 12.47
C GLN A 79 -3.18 32.15 13.83
N LEU A 80 -3.57 31.34 14.83
CA LEU A 80 -3.06 31.44 16.20
C LEU A 80 -1.77 30.64 16.43
N LEU A 81 -1.34 29.85 15.45
CA LEU A 81 -0.13 29.06 15.55
C LEU A 81 1.11 29.94 15.39
N GLN A 82 2.24 29.46 15.92
CA GLN A 82 3.52 30.10 15.68
C GLN A 82 3.98 29.85 14.23
N PRO A 83 4.68 30.80 13.60
CA PRO A 83 5.26 30.60 12.29
C PRO A 83 6.49 29.69 12.36
N PHE A 84 6.99 29.27 11.20
CA PHE A 84 8.25 28.55 11.11
C PHE A 84 9.40 29.41 11.68
N ASN A 85 10.03 28.96 12.77
CA ASN A 85 10.98 29.75 13.55
C ASN A 85 12.16 28.90 14.09
N CYS A 86 13.06 29.53 14.86
CA CYS A 86 14.21 28.87 15.45
C CYS A 86 13.87 27.75 16.44
N ASP A 87 12.73 27.82 17.12
CA ASP A 87 12.32 26.80 18.10
C ASP A 87 11.91 25.50 17.39
N ILE A 88 11.26 25.59 16.22
CA ILE A 88 10.97 24.43 15.39
C ILE A 88 12.27 23.77 14.90
N TYR A 89 13.26 24.56 14.49
CA TYR A 89 14.58 24.02 14.14
C TYR A 89 15.20 23.27 15.31
N GLU A 90 15.23 23.87 16.52
CA GLU A 90 15.79 23.22 17.70
C GLU A 90 15.03 21.92 18.02
N LEU A 91 13.69 21.94 17.93
CA LEU A 91 12.86 20.75 18.14
C LEU A 91 13.19 19.63 17.15
N ILE A 92 13.37 19.95 15.87
CA ILE A 92 13.80 18.98 14.85
C ILE A 92 15.19 18.45 15.19
N MET A 93 16.15 19.30 15.55
CA MET A 93 17.50 18.84 15.91
C MET A 93 17.49 17.93 17.14
N ARG A 94 16.68 18.23 18.16
CA ARG A 94 16.49 17.36 19.34
C ARG A 94 15.82 16.04 18.98
N PHE A 95 14.87 16.05 18.04
CA PHE A 95 14.27 14.83 17.52
C PHE A 95 15.34 13.96 16.83
N LEU A 96 16.15 14.54 15.94
CA LEU A 96 17.23 13.84 15.23
C LEU A 96 18.27 13.23 16.16
N GLN A 97 18.65 13.94 17.24
CA GLN A 97 19.62 13.46 18.23
C GLN A 97 19.19 12.20 18.98
N ARG A 98 17.90 11.87 18.97
CA ARG A 98 17.38 10.64 19.60
C ARG A 98 17.44 9.42 18.68
N LEU A 99 17.77 9.61 17.41
CA LEU A 99 17.76 8.57 16.38
C LEU A 99 19.13 7.93 16.25
N ILE A 100 19.16 6.71 15.69
CA ILE A 100 20.40 5.96 15.48
C ILE A 100 20.99 6.40 14.14
N PRO A 101 22.18 7.03 14.09
CA PRO A 101 22.84 7.39 12.84
C PRO A 101 23.42 6.14 12.13
N PRO A 102 23.62 6.18 10.80
CA PRO A 102 23.30 7.28 9.88
C PRO A 102 21.79 7.48 9.69
N VAL A 103 21.36 8.74 9.64
CA VAL A 103 19.95 9.14 9.50
C VAL A 103 19.68 9.60 8.07
N CYS A 104 18.61 9.09 7.46
CA CYS A 104 18.21 9.43 6.10
C CYS A 104 16.75 9.88 6.03
N PHE A 105 16.49 11.06 5.48
CA PHE A 105 15.15 11.51 5.13
C PHE A 105 14.65 10.76 3.89
N ALA A 106 13.36 10.43 3.87
CA ALA A 106 12.68 9.78 2.77
C ALA A 106 11.35 10.50 2.50
N ALA A 107 11.29 11.25 1.40
CA ALA A 107 10.11 11.97 0.95
C ALA A 107 9.76 11.55 -0.48
N HIS A 108 8.48 11.60 -0.82
CA HIS A 108 8.00 11.22 -2.14
C HIS A 108 7.99 12.41 -3.08
N ASN A 109 8.83 12.40 -4.11
CA ASN A 109 9.16 13.59 -4.92
C ASN A 109 9.84 14.69 -4.07
N GLY A 110 10.57 14.28 -3.03
CA GLY A 110 11.25 15.19 -2.10
C GLY A 110 12.25 16.12 -2.77
N ASN A 111 12.98 15.66 -3.81
CA ASN A 111 13.91 16.51 -4.55
C ASN A 111 13.19 17.62 -5.33
N GLY A 112 11.97 17.35 -5.79
CA GLY A 112 11.14 18.28 -6.54
C GLY A 112 10.28 19.19 -5.67
N PHE A 113 10.11 18.86 -4.37
CA PHE A 113 9.12 19.50 -3.51
C PHE A 113 9.62 19.72 -2.08
N ASP A 114 9.58 18.69 -1.22
CA ASP A 114 9.73 18.83 0.23
C ASP A 114 11.09 19.39 0.64
N TYR A 115 12.18 18.85 0.08
CA TYR A 115 13.53 19.23 0.49
C TYR A 115 13.88 20.68 0.13
N PRO A 116 13.64 21.16 -1.11
CA PRO A 116 13.85 22.57 -1.43
C PRO A 116 13.07 23.53 -0.53
N ILE A 117 11.80 23.23 -0.23
CA ILE A 117 10.93 24.08 0.59
C ILE A 117 11.44 24.11 2.04
N PHE A 118 11.74 22.95 2.60
CA PHE A 118 12.27 22.85 3.96
C PHE A 118 13.61 23.57 4.13
N LEU A 119 14.54 23.37 3.20
CA LEU A 119 15.83 24.06 3.21
C LEU A 119 15.69 25.58 3.03
N TRP A 120 14.68 26.02 2.28
CA TRP A 120 14.39 27.44 2.11
C TRP A 120 13.85 28.07 3.40
N GLU A 121 12.88 27.44 4.09
CA GLU A 121 12.39 27.93 5.39
C GLU A 121 13.52 27.97 6.44
N LEU A 122 14.40 26.96 6.47
CA LEU A 122 15.59 26.98 7.33
C LEU A 122 16.53 28.15 7.00
N ALA A 123 16.76 28.42 5.72
CA ALA A 123 17.59 29.54 5.30
C ALA A 123 16.99 30.90 5.72
N CYS A 124 15.66 31.05 5.65
CA CYS A 124 14.94 32.25 6.10
C CYS A 124 15.15 32.56 7.58
N ILE A 125 15.44 31.55 8.41
CA ILE A 125 15.74 31.71 9.85
C ILE A 125 17.25 31.58 10.16
N ASN A 126 18.12 31.69 9.15
CA ASN A 126 19.58 31.57 9.27
C ASN A 126 20.05 30.23 9.89
N LYS A 127 19.35 29.14 9.58
CA LYS A 127 19.72 27.78 10.00
C LYS A 127 20.14 26.94 8.80
N VAL A 128 21.04 25.99 9.07
CA VAL A 128 21.55 25.04 8.09
C VAL A 128 21.57 23.64 8.69
N LEU A 129 21.44 22.63 7.84
CA LEU A 129 21.60 21.23 8.22
C LEU A 129 23.03 20.76 7.94
N ASN A 130 23.51 19.88 8.80
CA ASN A 130 24.77 19.17 8.62
C ASN A 130 24.69 18.23 7.40
N ASN A 131 25.80 18.07 6.68
CA ASN A 131 25.96 17.14 5.56
C ASN A 131 25.88 15.66 5.96
N GLU A 132 25.96 15.34 7.27
CA GLU A 132 25.76 13.98 7.78
C GLU A 132 24.29 13.52 7.73
N ILE A 133 23.34 14.45 7.64
CA ILE A 133 21.93 14.13 7.45
C ILE A 133 21.72 13.80 5.98
N LEU A 134 21.38 12.55 5.70
CA LEU A 134 21.17 12.06 4.35
C LEU A 134 19.71 12.22 3.92
N CYS A 135 19.45 12.08 2.63
CA CYS A 135 18.11 11.95 2.08
C CYS A 135 18.09 11.08 0.82
N ILE A 136 16.89 10.57 0.52
CA ILE A 136 16.54 9.88 -0.72
C ILE A 136 15.19 10.40 -1.26
N ASP A 137 14.93 10.15 -2.53
CA ASP A 137 13.62 10.44 -3.13
C ASP A 137 12.89 9.12 -3.45
N THR A 138 11.80 8.85 -2.73
CA THR A 138 11.08 7.59 -2.88
C THR A 138 10.36 7.49 -4.23
N TRP A 139 10.05 8.61 -4.88
CA TRP A 139 9.48 8.59 -6.24
C TRP A 139 10.47 7.96 -7.22
N LYS A 140 11.75 8.34 -7.13
CA LYS A 140 12.82 7.79 -7.97
C LYS A 140 13.08 6.32 -7.63
N MET A 141 13.06 5.98 -6.35
CA MET A 141 13.17 4.59 -5.91
C MET A 141 12.04 3.72 -6.46
N PHE A 142 10.77 4.13 -6.35
CA PHE A 142 9.64 3.37 -6.89
C PHE A 142 9.71 3.27 -8.41
N GLN A 143 10.17 4.32 -9.10
CA GLN A 143 10.42 4.26 -10.53
C GLN A 143 11.39 3.12 -10.89
N ASP A 144 12.50 3.01 -10.16
CA ASP A 144 13.52 1.99 -10.44
C ASP A 144 13.04 0.59 -10.01
N PHE A 145 12.28 0.48 -8.92
CA PHE A 145 11.64 -0.75 -8.47
C PHE A 145 10.72 -1.36 -9.54
N PHE A 146 9.73 -0.59 -10.00
CA PHE A 146 8.77 -1.07 -11.01
C PHE A 146 9.41 -1.25 -12.40
N LYS A 147 10.53 -0.58 -12.69
CA LYS A 147 11.33 -0.89 -13.90
C LYS A 147 11.99 -2.26 -13.79
N LYS A 148 12.58 -2.57 -12.63
CA LYS A 148 13.24 -3.85 -12.37
C LYS A 148 12.24 -5.01 -12.40
N GLU A 149 11.10 -4.89 -11.72
CA GLU A 149 10.08 -5.96 -11.72
C GLU A 149 9.62 -6.29 -13.14
N ASN A 150 9.39 -5.29 -13.98
CA ASN A 150 8.97 -5.54 -15.37
C ASN A 150 10.05 -6.22 -16.20
N LEU A 151 11.33 -5.95 -15.94
CA LEU A 151 12.43 -6.65 -16.62
C LEU A 151 12.49 -8.11 -16.19
N GLU A 152 12.36 -8.40 -14.89
CA GLU A 152 12.32 -9.77 -14.36
C GLU A 152 11.12 -10.54 -14.90
N SER A 153 9.92 -9.93 -14.95
CA SER A 153 8.73 -10.55 -15.56
C SER A 153 8.95 -10.88 -17.03
N ARG A 154 9.54 -9.97 -17.82
CA ARG A 154 9.84 -10.23 -19.24
C ARG A 154 10.84 -11.35 -19.43
N VAL A 155 11.94 -11.35 -18.66
CA VAL A 155 12.94 -12.43 -18.73
C VAL A 155 12.31 -13.77 -18.36
N ILE A 156 11.45 -13.83 -17.35
CA ILE A 156 10.72 -15.07 -17.02
C ILE A 156 9.80 -15.47 -18.17
N GLN A 157 9.05 -14.55 -18.77
CA GLN A 157 8.20 -14.84 -19.92
C GLN A 157 9.02 -15.33 -21.13
N ASP A 158 10.15 -14.70 -21.41
CA ASP A 158 11.06 -15.09 -22.50
C ASP A 158 11.66 -16.48 -22.23
N LEU A 159 12.09 -16.78 -20.99
CA LEU A 159 12.57 -18.11 -20.59
C LEU A 159 11.47 -19.19 -20.65
N LEU A 160 10.22 -18.85 -20.31
CA LEU A 160 9.07 -19.74 -20.45
C LEU A 160 8.69 -19.96 -21.92
N ASN A 161 8.94 -18.97 -22.78
CA ASN A 161 8.67 -19.04 -24.21
C ASN A 161 9.76 -19.80 -24.98
N ASP A 162 11.02 -19.76 -24.53
CA ASP A 162 12.16 -20.28 -25.28
C ASP A 162 12.52 -21.76 -25.04
N GLU A 163 11.95 -22.48 -24.06
CA GLU A 163 12.28 -23.91 -23.95
C GLU A 163 11.31 -24.79 -23.12
N TYR A 164 9.99 -24.75 -23.35
CA TYR A 164 9.15 -25.94 -23.12
C TYR A 164 7.73 -25.79 -23.69
N ASN A 165 7.51 -26.31 -24.89
CA ASN A 165 6.16 -26.61 -25.37
C ASN A 165 6.03 -28.00 -26.00
N ASP A 166 6.84 -28.99 -25.56
CA ASP A 166 6.70 -30.35 -26.10
C ASP A 166 6.76 -31.52 -25.11
N VAL A 167 6.92 -31.32 -23.79
CA VAL A 167 6.98 -32.49 -22.87
C VAL A 167 6.16 -32.35 -21.55
N LEU A 168 5.56 -31.18 -21.22
CA LEU A 168 4.79 -31.01 -19.96
C LEU A 168 3.28 -31.22 -20.13
N SER A 169 2.81 -31.48 -21.35
CA SER A 169 1.43 -31.90 -21.60
C SER A 169 1.15 -33.36 -21.19
N VAL A 170 2.16 -34.11 -20.72
CA VAL A 170 2.03 -35.53 -20.36
C VAL A 170 2.22 -35.82 -18.87
N LEU A 171 2.61 -34.85 -18.04
CA LEU A 171 2.74 -35.05 -16.60
C LEU A 171 1.62 -34.36 -15.84
N ASN A 172 0.60 -35.14 -15.47
CA ASN A 172 -0.43 -34.76 -14.53
C ASN A 172 0.22 -34.25 -13.22
N VAL A 173 -0.12 -33.03 -12.82
CA VAL A 173 0.37 -32.35 -11.60
C VAL A 173 -0.05 -33.05 -10.30
N ASP A 174 -0.86 -34.12 -10.38
CA ASP A 174 -1.37 -34.86 -9.22
C ASP A 174 -0.38 -35.84 -8.57
N VAL A 175 0.84 -36.04 -9.11
CA VAL A 175 1.81 -37.02 -8.56
C VAL A 175 2.92 -36.39 -7.71
N ILE A 176 3.25 -35.11 -7.91
CA ILE A 176 4.45 -34.51 -7.28
C ILE A 176 4.23 -34.09 -5.81
N THR A 177 2.98 -33.99 -5.33
CA THR A 177 2.71 -33.60 -3.93
C THR A 177 2.93 -34.72 -2.90
N LYS A 178 3.27 -35.94 -3.32
CA LYS A 178 3.44 -37.08 -2.41
C LYS A 178 4.89 -37.44 -2.04
N GLU A 179 5.90 -36.92 -2.75
CA GLU A 179 7.28 -37.40 -2.60
C GLU A 179 8.29 -36.39 -2.03
N ILE A 180 7.88 -35.18 -1.63
CA ILE A 180 8.80 -34.19 -1.00
C ILE A 180 8.77 -34.25 0.54
N LYS A 181 8.10 -35.23 1.15
CA LYS A 181 8.13 -35.42 2.63
C LYS A 181 9.11 -36.46 3.14
N ASP A 182 9.77 -37.21 2.26
CA ASP A 182 10.83 -38.13 2.65
C ASP A 182 12.14 -37.73 1.98
N VAL A 183 13.22 -37.71 2.77
CA VAL A 183 14.63 -37.47 2.39
C VAL A 183 15.15 -36.02 2.53
N THR A 184 15.46 -35.67 3.78
CA THR A 184 16.71 -35.03 4.27
C THR A 184 16.51 -34.86 5.78
N THR A 185 17.22 -35.48 6.74
CA THR A 185 18.53 -36.17 6.87
C THR A 185 18.46 -36.97 8.19
N SER A 186 18.76 -38.29 8.26
CA SER A 186 20.07 -38.89 8.66
C SER A 186 20.84 -38.14 9.76
N GLU A 187 21.51 -38.70 10.78
CA GLU A 187 21.86 -40.05 11.26
C GLU A 187 22.59 -39.87 12.63
N SER A 188 22.27 -40.72 13.63
CA SER A 188 23.18 -41.31 14.67
C SER A 188 23.89 -40.42 15.73
N CYS A 189 24.16 -40.80 17.00
CA CYS A 189 23.76 -41.91 17.90
C CYS A 189 24.35 -41.72 19.35
N HIS A 190 23.74 -42.44 20.33
CA HIS A 190 24.18 -42.82 21.72
C HIS A 190 24.27 -41.74 22.85
N GLU A 191 23.88 -41.93 24.13
CA GLU A 191 23.30 -43.01 24.97
C GLU A 191 22.92 -42.38 26.36
N ASN A 192 21.76 -42.56 27.01
CA ASN A 192 21.41 -43.55 28.06
C ASN A 192 20.02 -43.11 28.67
N VAL A 193 18.93 -43.91 28.69
CA VAL A 193 18.46 -44.90 29.71
C VAL A 193 18.09 -44.23 31.07
N VAL A 194 16.89 -44.28 31.71
CA VAL A 194 15.82 -45.28 31.93
C VAL A 194 14.46 -44.62 32.40
N THR A 195 13.30 -45.22 32.04
CA THR A 195 11.97 -45.40 32.77
C THR A 195 11.15 -44.20 33.33
N SER A 196 9.81 -44.10 33.30
CA SER A 196 8.68 -45.06 33.25
C SER A 196 7.29 -44.38 33.03
N GLN A 197 6.38 -45.10 32.35
CA GLN A 197 4.88 -45.15 32.47
C GLN A 197 4.02 -43.95 31.99
N SER A 198 3.25 -44.09 30.87
CA SER A 198 1.84 -44.53 30.73
C SER A 198 0.84 -43.50 31.32
N THR A 199 -0.17 -42.94 30.64
CA THR A 199 -1.20 -43.48 29.73
C THR A 199 -1.91 -42.37 28.91
N VAL A 200 -2.45 -42.78 27.76
CA VAL A 200 -3.28 -42.03 26.79
C VAL A 200 -4.69 -41.70 27.33
N THR A 201 -5.19 -40.49 27.05
CA THR A 201 -6.64 -40.26 26.83
C THR A 201 -6.90 -39.11 25.86
N LEU A 202 -7.51 -39.45 24.72
CA LEU A 202 -8.18 -38.53 23.79
C LEU A 202 -9.55 -38.14 24.37
N TYR A 203 -9.93 -36.87 24.25
CA TYR A 203 -11.34 -36.47 24.33
C TYR A 203 -11.71 -35.51 23.20
N ASN A 204 -12.57 -36.03 22.31
CA ASN A 204 -13.50 -35.30 21.48
C ASN A 204 -14.58 -34.64 22.35
N GLY A 205 -14.90 -33.37 22.08
CA GLY A 205 -16.00 -32.64 22.73
C GLY A 205 -16.94 -32.01 21.71
N SER A 206 -18.12 -32.61 21.58
CA SER A 206 -19.21 -32.31 20.67
C SER A 206 -19.99 -31.03 21.03
N SER A 207 -20.53 -30.36 20.02
CA SER A 207 -21.50 -29.27 20.13
C SER A 207 -22.86 -29.74 20.71
N LYS A 208 -23.52 -28.89 21.53
CA LYS A 208 -24.88 -28.31 21.34
C LYS A 208 -25.75 -28.17 22.62
N ILE A 209 -26.38 -26.97 22.69
CA ILE A 209 -27.72 -26.62 23.20
C ILE A 209 -27.91 -26.40 24.72
N ILE A 210 -28.25 -25.15 25.07
CA ILE A 210 -29.15 -24.81 26.19
C ILE A 210 -30.27 -23.92 25.64
N ASN A 211 -31.52 -24.35 25.86
CA ASN A 211 -32.75 -23.68 25.48
C ASN A 211 -33.21 -22.74 26.60
N LYS A 212 -33.74 -21.56 26.22
CA LYS A 212 -34.47 -20.62 27.09
C LYS A 212 -35.91 -21.07 27.33
N GLY A 213 -36.41 -20.84 28.54
CA GLY A 213 -37.78 -21.10 28.96
C GLY A 213 -38.77 -19.98 28.59
N LYS A 214 -39.89 -20.42 28.01
CA LYS A 214 -41.31 -20.00 28.03
C LYS A 214 -41.72 -18.68 28.73
N TYR A 215 -42.56 -17.93 28.02
CA TYR A 215 -43.82 -17.38 28.55
C TYR A 215 -44.98 -17.78 27.59
N ASP A 216 -46.07 -18.24 28.20
CA ASP A 216 -47.33 -18.66 27.58
C ASP A 216 -48.21 -17.46 27.24
N THR A 217 -48.94 -17.53 26.12
CA THR A 217 -50.33 -17.04 26.09
C THR A 217 -51.13 -17.76 24.99
N LYS A 218 -52.33 -18.17 25.39
CA LYS A 218 -53.30 -19.03 24.69
C LYS A 218 -53.96 -18.35 23.48
N GLY A 219 -54.28 -19.12 22.45
CA GLY A 219 -55.28 -18.78 21.43
C GLY A 219 -55.45 -19.91 20.41
N LYS A 220 -56.63 -20.52 20.36
CA LYS A 220 -56.98 -21.74 19.61
C LYS A 220 -57.49 -21.44 18.19
N TYR A 221 -57.14 -22.35 17.28
CA TYR A 221 -57.87 -22.88 16.10
C TYR A 221 -58.27 -21.94 14.93
N GLY A 222 -57.69 -22.23 13.76
CA GLY A 222 -58.13 -21.83 12.42
C GLY A 222 -57.37 -22.65 11.37
N ASP A 223 -58.11 -23.22 10.42
CA ASP A 223 -57.75 -24.33 9.53
C ASP A 223 -57.02 -23.89 8.23
N SER A 224 -56.25 -24.84 7.70
CA SER A 224 -55.68 -25.09 6.37
C SER A 224 -55.43 -24.00 5.30
N THR A 225 -54.34 -24.26 4.55
CA THR A 225 -54.10 -23.92 3.13
C THR A 225 -53.74 -22.48 2.75
N ALA A 226 -52.46 -22.10 2.89
CA ALA A 226 -51.94 -20.92 2.16
C ALA A 226 -50.43 -20.85 1.88
N GLU A 227 -49.61 -21.89 2.12
CA GLU A 227 -48.13 -21.72 2.02
C GLU A 227 -47.41 -22.58 0.98
N ARG A 228 -48.13 -23.34 0.14
CA ARG A 228 -47.53 -24.12 -0.96
C ARG A 228 -47.63 -23.49 -2.35
N SER A 229 -48.27 -22.32 -2.50
CA SER A 229 -48.54 -21.70 -3.81
C SER A 229 -47.64 -20.53 -4.24
N MET A 230 -46.67 -20.09 -3.43
CA MET A 230 -45.85 -18.91 -3.79
C MET A 230 -44.42 -19.22 -4.28
N LYS A 231 -43.98 -20.48 -4.24
CA LYS A 231 -42.64 -20.88 -4.76
C LYS A 231 -42.64 -21.40 -6.20
N HIS A 232 -43.80 -21.63 -6.82
CA HIS A 232 -43.91 -22.07 -8.22
C HIS A 232 -44.32 -20.96 -9.22
N ALA A 233 -44.53 -19.71 -8.76
CA ALA A 233 -45.00 -18.61 -9.61
C ALA A 233 -43.87 -17.74 -10.22
N LYS A 234 -42.61 -17.86 -9.76
CA LYS A 234 -41.48 -17.09 -10.32
C LYS A 234 -40.61 -17.86 -11.33
N GLN A 235 -40.86 -19.15 -11.52
CA GLN A 235 -40.15 -19.99 -12.48
C GLN A 235 -40.86 -20.11 -13.84
N ARG A 236 -42.06 -19.54 -14.00
CA ARG A 236 -42.86 -19.57 -15.24
C ARG A 236 -42.95 -18.22 -15.98
N ALA A 237 -42.08 -17.26 -15.64
CA ALA A 237 -42.08 -15.92 -16.23
C ALA A 237 -40.80 -15.58 -17.04
N ASN A 238 -39.80 -16.46 -17.09
CA ASN A 238 -38.57 -16.26 -17.88
C ASN A 238 -38.45 -17.17 -19.12
N GLU A 239 -39.49 -17.96 -19.44
CA GLU A 239 -39.54 -18.83 -20.63
C GLU A 239 -40.54 -18.29 -21.65
N ARG A 240 -40.34 -17.04 -22.09
CA ARG A 240 -41.01 -16.49 -23.27
C ARG A 240 -40.01 -15.74 -24.15
N THR A 241 -39.04 -16.49 -24.66
CA THR A 241 -38.21 -16.05 -25.78
C THR A 241 -39.01 -16.27 -27.07
N PRO A 242 -39.27 -15.26 -27.91
CA PRO A 242 -39.94 -15.48 -29.20
C PRO A 242 -39.06 -16.31 -30.14
N GLU A 243 -39.67 -17.27 -30.84
CA GLU A 243 -39.01 -18.05 -31.89
C GLU A 243 -38.51 -17.14 -33.02
N SER A 244 -37.26 -17.33 -33.43
CA SER A 244 -36.62 -16.60 -34.52
C SER A 244 -37.38 -16.82 -35.83
N GLN A 245 -38.09 -15.81 -36.31
CA GLN A 245 -38.70 -15.83 -37.64
C GLN A 245 -37.61 -15.71 -38.72
N ILE A 246 -37.44 -16.78 -39.50
CA ILE A 246 -36.58 -16.80 -40.69
C ILE A 246 -37.32 -16.05 -41.80
N ILE A 247 -36.99 -14.77 -42.01
CA ILE A 247 -37.43 -14.02 -43.20
C ILE A 247 -36.44 -14.31 -44.33
N ARG A 248 -36.92 -14.97 -45.39
CA ARG A 248 -36.18 -15.13 -46.64
C ARG A 248 -36.47 -13.96 -47.59
N THR A 249 -35.35 -13.37 -48.05
CA THR A 249 -35.07 -12.71 -49.35
C THR A 249 -35.79 -11.42 -49.73
N HIS A 250 -35.01 -10.36 -50.01
CA HIS A 250 -34.66 -9.98 -51.40
C HIS A 250 -33.38 -9.12 -51.43
N ASN A 251 -32.60 -9.31 -52.51
CA ASN A 251 -31.29 -8.71 -52.76
C ASN A 251 -31.34 -7.17 -52.75
N VAL A 252 -30.66 -6.57 -51.77
CA VAL A 252 -30.08 -5.23 -51.90
C VAL A 252 -28.70 -5.29 -51.25
N PHE A 253 -27.65 -5.28 -52.07
CA PHE A 253 -26.28 -5.05 -51.60
C PHE A 253 -26.20 -3.63 -51.06
N VAL A 254 -26.19 -3.49 -49.75
CA VAL A 254 -25.80 -2.25 -49.07
C VAL A 254 -24.50 -2.58 -48.34
N ASP A 255 -23.39 -2.06 -48.85
CA ASP A 255 -22.09 -2.14 -48.19
C ASP A 255 -22.18 -1.44 -46.82
N ARG A 256 -22.35 -2.24 -45.76
CA ARG A 256 -22.21 -1.77 -44.39
C ARG A 256 -20.76 -2.03 -43.97
N PRO A 257 -20.00 -0.99 -43.59
CA PRO A 257 -18.69 -1.20 -42.98
C PRO A 257 -18.88 -2.02 -41.71
N LEU A 258 -18.18 -3.16 -41.59
CA LEU A 258 -18.03 -3.87 -40.33
C LEU A 258 -17.38 -2.90 -39.33
N LYS A 259 -18.19 -2.24 -38.50
CA LYS A 259 -17.68 -1.63 -37.28
C LYS A 259 -17.19 -2.77 -36.41
N SER A 260 -15.87 -2.88 -36.23
CA SER A 260 -15.30 -3.76 -35.23
C SER A 260 -15.90 -3.35 -33.88
N ASN A 261 -16.79 -4.16 -33.33
CA ASN A 261 -17.09 -4.04 -31.92
C ASN A 261 -15.75 -4.26 -31.20
N PRO A 262 -15.22 -3.27 -30.46
CA PRO A 262 -14.08 -3.55 -29.62
C PRO A 262 -14.56 -4.60 -28.64
N ARG A 263 -14.09 -5.84 -28.80
CA ARG A 263 -14.25 -6.84 -27.75
C ARG A 263 -13.63 -6.20 -26.53
N LYS A 264 -14.43 -5.86 -25.53
CA LYS A 264 -13.91 -5.48 -24.22
C LYS A 264 -13.12 -6.69 -23.75
N ARG A 265 -11.80 -6.66 -23.93
CA ARG A 265 -10.89 -7.55 -23.23
C ARG A 265 -11.11 -7.21 -21.76
N LEU A 266 -11.61 -8.18 -21.01
CA LEU A 266 -11.44 -8.16 -19.57
C LEU A 266 -9.97 -8.50 -19.37
N ASP A 267 -9.14 -7.47 -19.24
CA ASP A 267 -7.75 -7.64 -18.85
C ASP A 267 -7.76 -8.08 -17.39
N PHE A 268 -7.70 -9.40 -17.18
CA PHE A 268 -7.43 -10.01 -15.87
C PHE A 268 -5.94 -9.91 -15.50
N GLU A 269 -5.13 -9.23 -16.32
CA GLU A 269 -3.79 -8.80 -15.97
C GLU A 269 -3.92 -7.73 -14.88
N SER A 270 -3.69 -8.11 -13.63
CA SER A 270 -3.27 -7.16 -12.60
C SER A 270 -2.11 -6.36 -13.20
N ALA A 271 -2.35 -5.09 -13.54
CA ALA A 271 -1.35 -4.28 -14.22
C ALA A 271 -0.01 -4.39 -13.49
N GLU A 272 1.05 -4.82 -14.16
CA GLU A 272 2.38 -5.03 -13.55
C GLU A 272 3.00 -3.75 -12.96
N LYS A 273 2.33 -2.60 -13.11
CA LYS A 273 2.75 -1.28 -12.64
C LYS A 273 1.55 -0.45 -12.19
N PRO A 274 1.76 0.50 -11.26
CA PRO A 274 0.74 1.47 -10.93
C PRO A 274 0.44 2.39 -12.13
N ALA A 275 -0.80 2.89 -12.21
CA ALA A 275 -1.24 3.80 -13.26
C ALA A 275 -0.44 5.12 -13.30
N SER A 276 0.12 5.53 -12.16
CA SER A 276 1.07 6.64 -12.06
C SER A 276 2.01 6.39 -10.89
N LEU A 277 3.13 7.13 -10.85
CA LEU A 277 4.05 7.11 -9.71
C LEU A 277 3.67 8.11 -8.62
N LYS A 278 2.41 8.55 -8.54
CA LYS A 278 1.92 9.30 -7.38
C LYS A 278 1.79 8.35 -6.19
N LEU A 279 2.00 8.85 -4.98
CA LEU A 279 1.91 8.04 -3.76
C LEU A 279 0.57 7.30 -3.65
N SER A 280 -0.55 7.97 -3.92
CA SER A 280 -1.89 7.36 -3.89
C SER A 280 -2.02 6.19 -4.87
N ALA A 281 -1.55 6.35 -6.10
CA ALA A 281 -1.62 5.31 -7.13
C ALA A 281 -0.70 4.12 -6.82
N ILE A 282 0.48 4.36 -6.24
CA ILE A 282 1.39 3.30 -5.78
C ILE A 282 0.74 2.54 -4.63
N TYR A 283 0.16 3.25 -3.66
CA TYR A 283 -0.51 2.66 -2.51
C TYR A 283 -1.71 1.80 -2.94
N GLU A 284 -2.56 2.34 -3.81
CA GLU A 284 -3.71 1.62 -4.36
C GLU A 284 -3.29 0.36 -5.12
N HIS A 285 -2.22 0.45 -5.91
CA HIS A 285 -1.68 -0.70 -6.62
C HIS A 285 -1.15 -1.78 -5.67
N MET A 286 -0.42 -1.40 -4.62
CA MET A 286 0.16 -2.35 -3.65
C MET A 286 -0.86 -3.01 -2.73
N PHE A 287 -1.95 -2.32 -2.37
CA PHE A 287 -2.87 -2.76 -1.33
C PHE A 287 -4.33 -2.92 -1.79
N SER A 288 -4.63 -2.69 -3.07
CA SER A 288 -6.00 -2.73 -3.62
C SER A 288 -7.01 -1.92 -2.79
N SER A 289 -6.53 -0.83 -2.19
CA SER A 289 -7.29 0.03 -1.27
C SER A 289 -6.86 1.48 -1.43
N ASN A 290 -7.82 2.40 -1.28
CA ASN A 290 -7.53 3.83 -1.34
C ASN A 290 -6.71 4.27 -0.13
N LEU A 291 -5.80 5.21 -0.36
CA LEU A 291 -5.02 5.81 0.71
C LEU A 291 -5.93 6.65 1.63
N PRO A 292 -6.07 6.34 2.93
CA PRO A 292 -6.85 7.16 3.85
C PRO A 292 -6.16 8.48 4.15
N ASN A 293 -6.96 9.53 4.41
CA ASN A 293 -6.49 10.85 4.86
C ASN A 293 -5.39 11.47 3.99
N GLN A 294 -5.53 11.35 2.67
CA GLN A 294 -4.64 12.04 1.72
C GLN A 294 -4.57 13.54 2.05
N HIS A 295 -3.39 14.13 1.87
CA HIS A 295 -3.12 15.54 2.18
C HIS A 295 -3.15 15.85 3.69
N SER A 296 -2.69 14.88 4.49
CA SER A 296 -2.17 15.11 5.84
C SER A 296 -0.74 14.62 5.86
N ALA A 297 0.18 15.45 6.36
CA ALA A 297 1.61 15.15 6.28
C ALA A 297 1.95 13.85 7.04
N GLU A 298 1.29 13.59 8.19
CA GLU A 298 1.50 12.35 8.94
C GLU A 298 0.96 11.13 8.18
N ALA A 299 -0.23 11.24 7.59
CA ALA A 299 -0.86 10.14 6.88
C ALA A 299 -0.04 9.72 5.67
N ASP A 300 0.50 10.69 4.92
CA ASP A 300 1.34 10.44 3.75
C ASP A 300 2.70 9.85 4.15
N CYS A 301 3.27 10.26 5.29
CA CYS A 301 4.44 9.57 5.88
C CYS A 301 4.15 8.09 6.21
N LEU A 302 3.01 7.80 6.85
CA LEU A 302 2.62 6.43 7.20
C LEU A 302 2.32 5.57 5.96
N ALA A 303 1.75 6.19 4.93
CA ALA A 303 1.55 5.57 3.62
C ALA A 303 2.87 5.13 3.00
N MET A 304 3.85 6.03 2.95
CA MET A 304 5.18 5.73 2.43
C MET A 304 5.83 4.58 3.19
N ILE A 305 5.77 4.60 4.54
CA ILE A 305 6.28 3.51 5.38
C ILE A 305 5.64 2.18 5.00
N ARG A 306 4.32 2.16 4.82
CA ARG A 306 3.60 0.94 4.46
C ARG A 306 4.03 0.42 3.08
N CYS A 307 4.16 1.31 2.09
CA CYS A 307 4.62 0.94 0.76
C CYS A 307 6.05 0.38 0.78
N VAL A 308 6.99 1.05 1.47
CA VAL A 308 8.39 0.58 1.51
C VAL A 308 8.56 -0.71 2.30
N ASN A 309 7.74 -0.96 3.32
CA ASN A 309 7.74 -2.21 4.07
C ASN A 309 7.40 -3.42 3.19
N ASN A 310 6.54 -3.23 2.18
CA ASN A 310 6.19 -4.30 1.24
C ASN A 310 7.39 -4.71 0.35
N ILE A 311 8.31 -3.76 0.13
CA ILE A 311 9.50 -3.92 -0.72
C ILE A 311 10.81 -3.69 0.05
N ALA A 312 10.83 -4.07 1.33
CA ALA A 312 11.88 -3.71 2.29
C ALA A 312 13.30 -4.03 1.79
N ASP A 313 13.51 -5.22 1.21
CA ASP A 313 14.83 -5.63 0.70
C ASP A 313 15.35 -4.69 -0.39
N PHE A 314 14.48 -4.32 -1.33
CA PHE A 314 14.81 -3.37 -2.39
C PHE A 314 15.01 -1.97 -1.82
N PHE A 315 14.09 -1.51 -0.97
CA PHE A 315 14.16 -0.18 -0.35
C PHE A 315 15.49 0.03 0.38
N LEU A 316 15.87 -0.90 1.25
CA LEU A 316 17.09 -0.78 2.06
C LEU A 316 18.35 -0.77 1.19
N SER A 317 18.45 -1.72 0.25
CA SER A 317 19.61 -1.80 -0.67
C SER A 317 19.69 -0.58 -1.59
N TRP A 318 18.57 -0.14 -2.16
CA TRP A 318 18.53 1.02 -3.03
C TRP A 318 18.92 2.29 -2.26
N SER A 319 18.41 2.46 -1.04
CA SER A 319 18.69 3.64 -0.22
C SER A 319 20.17 3.79 0.13
N ASP A 320 20.83 2.70 0.54
CA ASP A 320 22.25 2.72 0.91
C ASP A 320 23.16 3.14 -0.27
N ASN A 321 22.70 2.96 -1.51
CA ASN A 321 23.44 3.28 -2.73
C ASN A 321 23.11 4.67 -3.32
N HIS A 322 21.96 5.26 -2.97
CA HIS A 322 21.47 6.48 -3.61
C HIS A 322 21.34 7.67 -2.64
N ALA A 323 21.53 7.46 -1.35
CA ALA A 323 21.44 8.52 -0.36
C ALA A 323 22.51 9.60 -0.58
N ILE A 324 22.08 10.86 -0.51
CA ILE A 324 22.94 12.04 -0.62
C ILE A 324 22.73 12.95 0.59
N PRO A 325 23.67 13.86 0.90
CA PRO A 325 23.44 14.88 1.92
C PRO A 325 22.20 15.73 1.62
N LEU A 326 21.28 15.84 2.57
CA LEU A 326 20.03 16.60 2.43
C LEU A 326 20.28 18.07 2.09
N SER A 327 21.37 18.64 2.61
CA SER A 327 21.82 20.01 2.33
C SER A 327 22.06 20.31 0.83
N ARG A 328 22.22 19.28 -0.01
CA ARG A 328 22.41 19.41 -1.47
C ARG A 328 21.11 19.56 -2.26
N CYS A 329 19.96 19.29 -1.66
CA CYS A 329 18.65 19.33 -2.34
C CYS A 329 18.05 20.75 -2.44
N LYS A 330 18.90 21.77 -2.58
CA LYS A 330 18.44 23.15 -2.77
C LYS A 330 18.01 23.37 -4.21
N LYS A 331 16.91 24.09 -4.41
CA LYS A 331 16.53 24.60 -5.74
C LYS A 331 17.30 25.90 -5.99
N THR A 332 18.10 25.91 -7.05
CA THR A 332 18.87 27.08 -7.53
C THR A 332 18.03 28.09 -8.25
#